data_AF-A0A7X3HDU1-F1
#
_entry.id   AF-A0A7X3HDU1-F1
#
_cell.length_a   1.000
_cell.length_b   1.000
_cell.length_c   1.000
_cell.angle_alpha   90.00
_cell.angle_beta   90.00
_cell.angle_gamma   90.00
#
_symmetry.space_group_name_H-M   'P 1'
#
loop_
_entity.id
_entity.type
_entity.pdbx_description
1 polymer ?
#
loop_
_entity_poly.entity_id
_entity_poly.type
_entity_poly.pdbx_seq_one_letter_code
_entity_poly.pdbx_strand_id
1 'polypeptide(L)' 'MQSQIDGEFNGWEGETLVRLVNGQVWQQVEYWYHYHYAYMPKVTIINEGGYKMLVAGTPRAVRVERLK' A
#
# COMPACT_ATOMS: atom_id res chain seq x y z
N MET A 1 5.36 -10.84 -0.69
CA MET A 1 5.70 -10.33 -2.04
C MET A 1 6.34 -8.95 -1.90
N GLN A 2 7.31 -8.62 -2.75
CA GLN A 2 7.89 -7.27 -2.82
C GLN A 2 7.60 -6.64 -4.18
N SER A 3 7.37 -5.32 -4.22
CA SER A 3 7.17 -4.54 -5.44
C SER A 3 7.44 -3.05 -5.16
N GLN A 4 7.02 -2.17 -6.06
CA GLN A 4 7.01 -0.72 -5.88
C GLN A 4 5.65 -0.17 -6.27
N ILE A 5 5.26 0.94 -5.65
CA ILE A 5 4.13 1.74 -6.12
C ILE A 5 4.47 2.33 -7.49
N ASP A 6 3.49 2.32 -8.38
CA ASP A 6 3.57 2.92 -9.70
C ASP A 6 3.29 4.42 -9.59
N GLY A 7 4.35 5.21 -9.47
CA GLY A 7 4.30 6.66 -9.33
C GLY A 7 4.28 7.15 -7.88
N GLU A 8 3.50 8.18 -7.61
CA GLU A 8 3.47 8.86 -6.32
C GLU A 8 2.62 8.12 -5.28
N PHE A 9 3.09 8.16 -4.04
CA PHE A 9 2.31 7.79 -2.87
C PHE A 9 2.24 9.02 -1.96
N ASN A 10 1.01 9.45 -1.62
CA ASN A 10 0.77 10.66 -0.81
C ASN A 10 0.37 10.33 0.65
N GLY A 11 0.29 9.05 0.99
CA GLY A 11 -0.12 8.60 2.30
C GLY A 11 -1.36 7.70 2.26
N TRP A 12 -1.85 7.38 3.45
CA TRP A 12 -3.06 6.62 3.67
C TRP A 12 -4.20 7.55 4.07
N GLU A 13 -5.37 7.35 3.45
CA GLU A 13 -6.55 8.20 3.57
C GLU A 13 -7.81 7.40 3.95
N GLY A 14 -7.66 6.14 4.37
CA GLY A 14 -8.77 5.26 4.77
C GLY A 14 -9.29 4.38 3.63
N GLU A 15 -9.20 4.84 2.39
CA GLU A 15 -9.64 4.13 1.17
C GLU A 15 -8.64 4.22 0.02
N THR A 16 -7.38 4.53 0.32
CA THR A 16 -6.32 4.74 -0.67
C THR A 16 -6.18 3.56 -1.63
N LEU A 17 -6.18 3.86 -2.93
CA LEU A 17 -5.86 2.92 -3.99
C LEU A 17 -4.35 2.95 -4.27
N VAL A 18 -3.73 1.77 -4.27
CA VAL A 18 -2.31 1.59 -4.54
C VAL A 18 -2.14 0.74 -5.79
N ARG A 19 -1.62 1.35 -6.86
CA ARG A 19 -1.19 0.66 -8.07
C ARG A 19 0.28 0.29 -7.93
N LEU A 20 0.62 -0.94 -8.27
CA LEU A 20 2.00 -1.42 -8.27
C LEU A 20 2.55 -1.50 -9.69
N VAL A 21 3.88 -1.39 -9.83
CA VAL A 21 4.59 -1.44 -11.14
C VAL A 21 4.37 -2.76 -11.90
N ASN A 22 3.94 -3.82 -11.20
CA ASN A 22 3.60 -5.11 -11.82
C ASN A 22 2.14 -5.20 -12.30
N GLY A 23 1.40 -4.07 -12.28
CA GLY A 23 0.02 -3.97 -12.74
C GLY A 23 -1.05 -4.32 -11.70
N GLN A 24 -0.68 -4.82 -10.51
CA GLN A 24 -1.64 -5.09 -9.44
C GLN A 24 -2.24 -3.81 -8.88
N VAL A 25 -3.49 -3.90 -8.43
CA VAL A 25 -4.19 -2.80 -7.76
C VAL A 25 -4.73 -3.28 -6.41
N TRP A 26 -4.42 -2.52 -5.38
CA TRP A 26 -4.79 -2.79 -3.99
C TRP A 26 -5.57 -1.61 -3.41
N GLN A 27 -6.52 -1.89 -2.53
CA GLN A 27 -7.29 -0.87 -1.82
C GLN A 27 -7.08 -1.01 -0.31
N GLN A 28 -6.85 0.11 0.37
CA GLN A 28 -6.88 0.17 1.84
C GLN A 28 -8.27 -0.20 2.37
N VAL A 29 -8.33 -1.08 3.38
CA VAL A 29 -9.58 -1.52 4.02
C VAL A 29 -9.54 -1.39 5.54
N GLU A 30 -8.65 -0.56 6.05
CA GLU A 30 -8.48 -0.28 7.48
C GLU A 30 -8.55 1.23 7.71
N TYR A 31 -9.26 1.65 8.76
CA TYR A 31 -9.37 3.05 9.14
C TYR A 31 -8.04 3.56 9.71
N TRP A 32 -7.18 4.06 8.83
CA TRP A 32 -5.91 4.65 9.19
C TRP A 32 -5.52 5.78 8.25
N TYR A 33 -5.12 6.89 8.83
CA TYR A 33 -4.71 8.08 8.10
C TYR A 33 -3.25 8.36 8.44
N HIS A 34 -2.44 8.56 7.41
CA HIS A 34 -1.04 8.87 7.60
C HIS A 34 -0.49 9.55 6.34
N TYR A 35 -0.16 10.83 6.46
CA TYR A 35 0.50 11.57 5.41
C TYR A 35 1.94 11.09 5.24
N HIS A 36 2.30 10.71 4.01
CA HIS A 36 3.67 10.38 3.65
C HIS A 36 3.85 10.50 2.14
N TYR A 37 4.64 11.47 1.70
CA TYR A 37 5.01 11.59 0.29
C TYR A 37 6.23 10.73 -0.02
N ALA A 38 6.12 9.89 -1.07
CA ALA A 38 7.25 9.21 -1.67
C ALA A 38 6.99 8.93 -3.16
N TYR A 39 8.05 9.00 -3.98
CA TYR A 39 7.99 8.61 -5.38
C TYR A 39 8.50 7.17 -5.57
N MET A 40 7.67 6.32 -6.17
CA MET A 40 7.88 4.89 -6.41
C MET A 40 8.41 4.12 -5.18
N PRO A 41 7.85 4.31 -3.96
CA PRO A 41 8.34 3.62 -2.78
C PRO A 41 8.22 2.10 -2.91
N LYS A 42 9.16 1.39 -2.29
CA LYS A 42 9.09 -0.07 -2.14
C LYS A 42 7.89 -0.45 -1.29
N VAL A 43 7.25 -1.55 -1.64
CA VAL A 43 6.19 -2.17 -0.85
C VAL A 43 6.51 -3.60 -0.51
N THR A 44 6.11 -4.02 0.68
CA THR A 44 6.08 -5.43 1.08
C THR A 44 4.64 -5.82 1.39
N ILE A 45 4.14 -6.83 0.69
CA ILE A 45 2.81 -7.41 0.93
C ILE A 45 2.97 -8.75 1.65
N ILE A 46 2.28 -8.88 2.77
CA ILE A 46 2.27 -10.04 3.67
C ILE A 46 0.84 -10.58 3.70
N ASN A 47 0.67 -11.90 3.69
CA ASN A 47 -0.63 -12.56 3.82
C ASN A 47 -0.66 -13.44 5.07
N GLU A 48 -1.27 -12.94 6.14
CA GLU A 48 -1.40 -13.63 7.44
C GLU A 48 -2.82 -13.39 7.96
N GLY A 49 -3.76 -14.26 7.57
CA GLY A 49 -5.20 -14.06 7.86
C GLY A 49 -5.83 -12.88 7.10
N GLY A 50 -5.16 -12.40 6.05
CA GLY A 50 -5.52 -11.22 5.26
C GLY A 50 -4.28 -10.51 4.75
N TYR A 51 -4.44 -9.68 3.71
CA TYR A 51 -3.32 -8.94 3.14
C TYR A 51 -3.03 -7.66 3.92
N LYS A 52 -1.74 -7.42 4.16
CA LYS A 52 -1.23 -6.15 4.67
C LYS A 52 -0.12 -5.63 3.76
N MET A 53 -0.10 -4.33 3.55
CA MET A 53 0.91 -3.64 2.76
C MET A 53 1.73 -2.71 3.66
N LEU A 54 3.05 -2.92 3.69
CA LEU A 54 4.01 -1.99 4.26
C LEU A 54 4.62 -1.17 3.13
N VAL A 55 4.41 0.15 3.16
CA VAL A 55 5.04 1.11 2.26
C VAL A 55 6.31 1.63 2.93
N ALA A 56 7.44 1.62 2.22
CA ALA A 56 8.69 2.16 2.73
C ALA A 56 8.52 3.62 3.18
N GLY A 57 8.97 3.93 4.39
CA GLY A 57 8.82 5.26 5.00
C GLY A 57 7.57 5.45 5.86
N THR A 58 6.62 4.52 5.81
CA THR A 58 5.45 4.50 6.73
C THR A 58 5.75 3.69 7.99
N PRO A 59 5.13 4.02 9.14
CA PRO A 59 5.44 3.38 10.43
C PRO A 59 4.89 1.96 10.59
N ARG A 60 3.93 1.53 9.75
CA ARG A 60 3.29 0.21 9.90
C ARG A 60 2.69 -0.31 8.60
N ALA A 61 2.46 -1.62 8.57
CA ALA A 61 1.69 -2.27 7.51
C ALA A 61 0.18 -2.02 7.71
N VAL A 62 -0.54 -1.82 6.60
CA VAL A 62 -1.96 -1.47 6.55
C VAL A 62 -2.75 -2.58 5.88
N ARG A 63 -3.93 -2.91 6.39
CA ARG A 63 -4.77 -3.91 5.71
C ARG A 63 -5.21 -3.40 4.35
N VAL A 64 -5.08 -4.28 3.36
CA VAL A 64 -5.47 -4.02 1.97
C VAL A 64 -6.21 -5.21 1.40
N GLU A 65 -6.99 -4.97 0.36
CA GLU A 65 -7.58 -6.02 -0.49
C GLU A 65 -7.12 -5.85 -1.93
N ARG A 66 -6.93 -6.97 -2.63
CA ARG A 66 -6.53 -6.96 -4.03
C ARG A 66 -7.76 -6.82 -4.91
N LEU A 67 -7.75 -5.84 -5.80
CA LEU A 67 -8.83 -5.62 -6.76
C LEU A 67 -8.56 -6.32 -8.11
N LYS A 68 -7.30 -6.34 -8.56
CA LYS A 68 -6.83 -6.97 -9.81
C LYS A 68 -5.40 -7.48 -9.69
#